data_AF-A0A6A7W7S8-F1
#
_entry.id   AF-A0A6A7W7S8-F1
#
_cell.length_a   1.000
_cell.length_b   1.000
_cell.length_c   1.000
_cell.angle_alpha   90.00
_cell.angle_beta   90.00
_cell.angle_gamma   90.00
#
_symmetry.space_group_name_H-M   'P 1'
#
loop_
_entity.id
_entity.type
_entity.pdbx_description
1 polymer ?
#
loop_
_entity_poly.entity_id
_entity_poly.type
_entity_poly.pdbx_seq_one_letter_code
_entity_poly.pdbx_strand_id
1 'polypeptide(L)'
;MAKYKLQEMPDVHHDGKRRVYPKMMINRTLSRKEFVEMMHDYHRGTSPSMVEAVLIDVEDMLVRMLSMGYNVNLGNLGHYSLSLEFKDDKPAEMQDEDDKMTYRRVGVKNVNYRAAPEFVKEVKLETDQYLERDMGGVKRVLKSNYTREERIARALQVIEKNGFISLDDYAQLNNMSRTVASEDLKGITDDPQSPICSHGRHSHKVWVKREA
;
A
#
# COMPACT_ATOMS: atom_id res chain seq x y z
N MET A 1 8.61 -23.80 -2.98
CA MET A 1 8.61 -23.42 -1.56
C MET A 1 8.51 -21.91 -1.44
N ALA A 2 7.80 -21.41 -0.42
CA ALA A 2 7.68 -19.98 -0.19
C ALA A 2 9.03 -19.43 0.27
N LYS A 3 9.43 -18.27 -0.27
CA LYS A 3 10.72 -17.67 0.07
C LYS A 3 10.54 -16.30 0.68
N TYR A 4 11.43 -15.92 1.58
CA TYR A 4 11.51 -14.55 2.10
C TYR A 4 12.90 -13.97 1.90
N LYS A 5 12.98 -12.64 1.86
CA LYS A 5 14.25 -11.91 1.91
C LYS A 5 14.25 -10.96 3.09
N LEU A 6 15.45 -10.62 3.57
CA LEU A 6 15.59 -9.55 4.56
C LEU A 6 15.61 -8.21 3.82
N GLN A 7 14.77 -7.28 4.25
CA GLN A 7 14.75 -5.92 3.74
C GLN A 7 15.14 -4.95 4.86
N GLU A 8 16.03 -4.02 4.57
CA GLU A 8 16.40 -2.95 5.49
C GLU A 8 15.23 -1.97 5.64
N MET A 9 15.02 -1.52 6.88
CA MET A 9 14.04 -0.48 7.19
C MET A 9 14.70 0.89 7.09
N PRO A 10 13.98 1.91 6.58
CA PRO A 10 14.38 3.29 6.79
C PRO A 10 14.58 3.57 8.28
N ASP A 11 15.53 4.45 8.62
CA ASP A 11 15.74 4.88 9.99
C ASP A 11 14.67 5.91 10.39
N VAL A 12 13.49 5.41 10.74
CA VAL A 12 12.31 6.21 11.11
C VAL A 12 12.52 6.93 12.45
N HIS A 13 13.37 6.38 13.32
CA HIS A 13 13.59 6.91 14.68
C HIS A 13 14.84 7.79 14.79
N HIS A 14 15.59 7.97 13.69
CA HIS A 14 16.84 8.72 13.65
C HIS A 14 17.84 8.28 14.73
N ASP A 15 17.85 6.99 15.08
CA ASP A 15 18.73 6.42 16.11
C ASP A 15 20.03 5.85 15.53
N GLY A 16 20.20 5.92 14.21
CA GLY A 16 21.35 5.41 13.47
C GLY A 16 21.38 3.88 13.35
N LYS A 17 20.42 3.15 13.94
CA LYS A 17 20.41 1.69 13.93
C LYS A 17 19.82 1.17 12.63
N ARG A 18 20.59 0.34 11.93
CA ARG A 18 20.16 -0.32 10.70
C ARG A 18 19.36 -1.58 11.03
N ARG A 19 18.03 -1.46 10.99
CA ARG A 19 17.11 -2.57 11.27
C ARG A 19 16.70 -3.27 9.98
N VAL A 20 16.42 -4.57 10.05
CA VAL A 20 15.93 -5.37 8.93
C VAL A 20 14.64 -6.08 9.33
N TYR A 21 13.78 -6.34 8.36
CA TYR A 21 12.56 -7.14 8.53
C TYR A 21 12.46 -8.22 7.45
N PRO A 22 11.88 -9.39 7.77
CA PRO A 22 11.59 -10.40 6.78
C PRO A 22 10.44 -9.93 5.88
N LYS A 23 10.61 -10.08 4.56
CA LYS A 23 9.58 -9.80 3.56
C LYS A 23 9.39 -11.00 2.65
N MET A 24 8.16 -11.50 2.58
CA MET A 24 7.78 -12.57 1.66
C MET A 24 8.10 -12.17 0.21
N MET A 25 8.68 -13.10 -0.55
CA MET A 25 8.77 -13.00 -1.99
C MET A 25 7.48 -13.56 -2.56
N ILE A 26 6.56 -12.66 -2.93
CA ILE A 26 5.29 -13.04 -3.54
C ILE A 26 5.57 -13.66 -4.89
N ASN A 27 5.11 -14.90 -5.10
CA ASN A 27 5.25 -15.60 -6.38
C ASN A 27 4.42 -14.90 -7.46
N ARG A 28 3.11 -14.80 -7.20
CA ARG A 28 2.13 -14.07 -8.02
C ARG A 28 0.84 -13.89 -7.22
N THR A 29 0.04 -12.91 -7.59
CA THR A 29 -1.35 -12.81 -7.13
C THR A 29 -2.21 -13.73 -7.99
N LEU A 30 -2.99 -14.61 -7.36
CA LEU A 30 -3.96 -15.45 -8.06
C LEU A 30 -5.24 -14.66 -8.32
N SER A 31 -5.80 -14.80 -9.52
CA SER A 31 -7.12 -14.24 -9.84
C SER A 31 -8.24 -15.08 -9.22
N ARG A 32 -9.45 -14.50 -9.14
CA ARG A 32 -10.65 -15.21 -8.69
C ARG A 32 -10.90 -16.49 -9.49
N LYS A 33 -10.79 -16.39 -10.82
CA LYS A 33 -10.98 -17.53 -11.74
C LYS A 33 -10.03 -18.68 -11.43
N GLU A 34 -8.74 -18.37 -11.28
CA GLU A 34 -7.73 -19.39 -10.95
C GLU A 34 -7.97 -20.03 -9.58
N PHE A 35 -8.40 -19.24 -8.59
CA PHE A 35 -8.74 -19.78 -7.27
C PHE A 35 -9.95 -20.73 -7.34
N VAL A 36 -10.99 -20.38 -8.11
CA VAL A 36 -12.17 -21.24 -8.35
C VAL A 36 -11.77 -22.54 -9.05
N GLU A 37 -10.94 -22.46 -10.10
CA GLU A 37 -10.41 -23.64 -10.80
C GLU A 37 -9.64 -24.56 -9.85
N MET A 38 -8.78 -24.00 -8.99
CA MET A 38 -8.05 -24.78 -7.97
C MET A 38 -8.99 -25.48 -6.98
N MET A 39 -10.08 -24.83 -6.55
CA MET A 39 -11.06 -25.46 -5.66
C MET A 39 -11.85 -26.57 -6.34
N HIS A 40 -12.22 -26.39 -7.61
CA HIS A 40 -12.85 -27.44 -8.42
C HIS A 40 -11.92 -28.65 -8.59
N ASP A 41 -10.63 -28.41 -8.87
CA ASP A 41 -9.67 -29.49 -9.05
C ASP A 41 -9.43 -30.27 -7.75
N TYR A 42 -9.44 -29.57 -6.61
CA TYR A 42 -9.37 -30.17 -5.28
C TYR A 42 -10.65 -30.96 -4.92
N HIS A 43 -11.82 -30.45 -5.32
CA HIS A 43 -13.13 -31.06 -5.07
C HIS A 43 -13.99 -31.08 -6.33
N ARG A 44 -13.81 -32.12 -7.16
CA ARG A 44 -14.50 -32.30 -8.46
C ARG A 44 -16.03 -32.37 -8.39
N GLY A 45 -16.60 -32.51 -7.20
CA GLY A 45 -18.04 -32.47 -6.98
C GLY A 45 -18.63 -31.05 -7.00
N THR A 46 -17.81 -30.02 -6.96
CA THR A 46 -18.28 -28.63 -6.83
C THR A 46 -18.22 -27.92 -8.18
N SER A 47 -19.36 -27.46 -8.70
CA SER A 47 -19.40 -26.71 -9.97
C SER A 47 -18.62 -25.39 -9.85
N PRO A 48 -17.69 -25.07 -10.78
CA PRO A 48 -16.96 -23.80 -10.77
C PRO A 48 -17.88 -22.58 -10.76
N SER A 49 -18.96 -22.62 -11.55
CA SER A 49 -19.94 -21.54 -11.63
C SER A 49 -20.71 -21.35 -10.32
N MET A 50 -20.99 -22.44 -9.60
CA MET A 50 -21.65 -22.36 -8.29
C MET A 50 -20.72 -21.73 -7.25
N VAL A 51 -19.44 -22.12 -7.24
CA VAL A 51 -18.43 -21.51 -6.36
C VAL A 51 -18.32 -20.01 -6.62
N GLU A 52 -18.21 -19.63 -7.89
CA GLU A 52 -18.10 -18.24 -8.29
C GLU A 52 -19.31 -17.42 -7.84
N ALA A 53 -20.53 -17.96 -8.02
CA ALA A 53 -21.76 -17.34 -7.54
C ALA A 53 -21.74 -17.14 -6.01
N VAL A 54 -21.36 -18.17 -5.24
CA VAL A 54 -21.27 -18.07 -3.77
C VAL A 54 -20.26 -17.00 -3.33
N LEU A 55 -19.11 -16.89 -4.00
CA LEU A 55 -18.13 -15.84 -3.67
C LEU A 55 -18.68 -14.43 -3.91
N ILE A 56 -19.46 -14.24 -4.97
CA ILE A 56 -20.15 -12.97 -5.26
C ILE A 56 -21.23 -12.71 -4.21
N ASP A 57 -22.04 -13.71 -3.89
CA ASP A 57 -23.10 -13.57 -2.89
C ASP A 57 -22.54 -13.21 -1.50
N VAL A 58 -21.39 -13.77 -1.12
CA VAL A 58 -20.70 -13.39 0.12
C VAL A 58 -20.26 -11.93 0.10
N GLU A 59 -19.73 -11.44 -1.02
CA GLU A 59 -19.36 -10.03 -1.21
C GLU A 59 -20.59 -9.11 -1.03
N ASP A 60 -21.69 -9.42 -1.72
CA ASP A 60 -22.94 -8.65 -1.64
C ASP A 60 -23.56 -8.67 -0.23
N MET A 61 -23.54 -9.83 0.44
CA MET A 61 -24.00 -9.96 1.81
C MET A 61 -23.15 -9.15 2.77
N LEU A 62 -21.82 -9.15 2.62
CA LEU A 62 -20.93 -8.33 3.46
C LEU A 62 -21.23 -6.84 3.28
N VAL A 63 -21.40 -6.37 2.04
CA VAL A 63 -21.79 -4.97 1.77
C VAL A 63 -23.11 -4.62 2.47
N ARG A 64 -24.12 -5.48 2.35
CA ARG A 64 -25.44 -5.26 2.97
C ARG A 64 -25.36 -5.25 4.50
N MET A 65 -24.71 -6.24 5.11
CA MET A 65 -24.67 -6.37 6.57
C MET A 65 -23.84 -5.24 7.21
N LEU A 66 -22.69 -4.89 6.64
CA LEU A 66 -21.84 -3.81 7.14
C LEU A 66 -22.54 -2.45 7.03
N SER A 67 -23.26 -2.19 5.93
CA SER A 67 -24.02 -0.94 5.75
C SER A 67 -25.19 -0.78 6.73
N MET A 68 -25.71 -1.89 7.27
CA MET A 68 -26.70 -1.91 8.34
C MET A 68 -26.08 -1.77 9.74
N GLY A 69 -24.75 -1.67 9.86
CA GLY A 69 -24.05 -1.51 11.14
C GLY A 69 -23.70 -2.83 11.85
N TYR A 70 -23.86 -3.99 11.19
CA TYR A 70 -23.43 -5.27 11.76
C TYR A 70 -21.93 -5.49 11.56
N ASN A 71 -21.30 -6.21 12.48
CA ASN A 71 -20.03 -6.88 12.24
C ASN A 71 -20.30 -8.32 11.81
N VAL A 72 -19.58 -8.81 10.81
CA VAL A 72 -19.80 -10.17 10.28
C VAL A 72 -18.63 -11.06 10.67
N ASN A 73 -18.91 -12.21 11.28
CA ASN A 73 -17.93 -13.25 11.55
C ASN A 73 -18.17 -14.44 10.64
N LEU A 74 -17.19 -14.77 9.78
CA LEU A 74 -17.24 -15.94 8.88
C LEU A 74 -16.42 -17.11 9.43
N GLY A 75 -16.60 -17.40 10.72
CA GLY A 75 -15.94 -18.51 11.42
C GLY A 75 -14.42 -18.40 11.37
N ASN A 76 -13.76 -19.47 10.90
CA ASN A 76 -12.29 -19.50 10.84
C ASN A 76 -11.71 -18.48 9.86
N LEU A 77 -12.47 -17.97 8.88
CA LEU A 77 -11.94 -16.88 8.04
C LEU A 77 -11.69 -15.63 8.88
N GLY A 78 -12.66 -15.23 9.71
CA GLY A 78 -12.50 -14.14 10.67
C GLY A 78 -13.58 -13.08 10.59
N HIS A 79 -13.24 -11.89 11.06
CA HIS A 79 -14.18 -10.80 11.33
C HIS A 79 -14.06 -9.66 10.33
N TYR A 80 -15.20 -9.20 9.82
CA TYR A 80 -15.35 -8.01 9.01
C TYR A 80 -16.08 -6.93 9.81
N SER A 81 -15.53 -5.72 9.80
CA SER A 81 -16.12 -4.57 10.49
C SER A 81 -15.98 -3.29 9.67
N LEU A 82 -16.84 -2.32 9.95
CA LEU A 82 -16.84 -1.02 9.30
C LEU A 82 -16.06 0.00 10.15
N SER A 83 -15.22 0.82 9.51
CA SER A 83 -14.66 2.03 10.12
C SER A 83 -15.25 3.28 9.47
N LEU A 84 -15.49 4.29 10.30
CA LEU A 84 -16.03 5.58 9.89
C LEU A 84 -14.98 6.68 10.04
N GLU A 85 -15.16 7.78 9.30
CA GLU A 85 -14.39 9.01 9.46
C GLU A 85 -15.27 10.25 9.20
N PHE A 86 -14.82 11.38 9.73
CA PHE A 86 -15.36 12.67 9.34
C PHE A 86 -14.99 12.97 7.89
N LYS A 87 -15.97 13.43 7.11
CA LYS A 87 -15.85 13.86 5.71
C LYS A 87 -15.96 15.38 5.58
N ASP A 88 -15.78 16.09 6.68
CA ASP A 88 -15.74 17.54 6.76
C ASP A 88 -14.37 18.01 7.27
N ASP A 89 -14.03 19.27 7.02
CA ASP A 89 -12.73 19.85 7.37
C ASP A 89 -12.70 20.44 8.79
N LYS A 90 -13.67 20.06 9.65
CA LYS A 90 -13.77 20.59 11.02
C LYS A 90 -12.82 19.83 11.96
N PRO A 91 -12.30 20.47 13.03
CA PRO A 91 -11.44 19.79 14.02
C PRO A 91 -12.12 18.55 14.60
N ALA A 92 -11.41 17.43 14.73
CA ALA A 92 -11.97 16.19 15.27
C ALA A 92 -11.97 16.13 16.81
N GLU A 93 -11.46 17.17 17.46
CA GLU A 93 -11.34 17.29 18.92
C GLU A 93 -12.55 18.01 19.49
N MET A 94 -13.03 17.55 20.64
CA MET A 94 -14.02 18.26 21.43
C MET A 94 -13.37 19.47 22.09
N GLN A 95 -14.05 20.62 22.08
CA GLN A 95 -13.51 21.83 22.71
C GLN A 95 -13.66 21.81 24.24
N ASP A 96 -14.72 21.17 24.73
CA ASP A 96 -15.06 21.01 26.14
C ASP A 96 -15.95 19.76 26.35
N GLU A 97 -16.29 19.43 27.60
CA GLU A 97 -17.08 18.23 27.93
C GLU A 97 -18.52 18.27 27.38
N ASP A 98 -19.08 19.46 27.16
CA ASP A 98 -20.45 19.65 26.68
C ASP A 98 -20.52 19.78 25.14
N ASP A 99 -19.38 19.75 24.44
CA ASP A 99 -19.32 19.81 22.98
C ASP A 99 -19.93 18.57 22.33
N LYS A 100 -21.17 18.71 21.87
CA LYS A 100 -21.94 17.63 21.25
C LYS A 100 -21.48 17.29 19.83
N MET A 101 -20.46 17.96 19.29
CA MET A 101 -19.93 17.72 17.95
C MET A 101 -21.05 17.72 16.89
N THR A 102 -21.92 18.73 16.96
CA THR A 102 -23.11 18.83 16.08
C THR A 102 -22.73 19.16 14.64
N TYR A 103 -23.63 18.81 13.69
CA TYR A 103 -23.47 19.11 12.26
C TYR A 103 -22.15 18.60 11.66
N ARG A 104 -21.79 17.35 11.98
CA ARG A 104 -20.66 16.64 11.40
C ARG A 104 -21.11 15.71 10.29
N ARG A 105 -20.35 15.68 9.21
CA ARG A 105 -20.56 14.73 8.12
C ARG A 105 -19.69 13.51 8.40
N VAL A 106 -20.31 12.37 8.65
CA VAL A 106 -19.62 11.08 8.85
C VAL A 106 -19.86 10.21 7.63
N GLY A 107 -18.85 9.44 7.23
CA GLY A 107 -18.98 8.45 6.16
C GLY A 107 -18.06 7.25 6.37
N VAL A 108 -18.17 6.27 5.48
CA VAL A 108 -17.31 5.09 5.50
C VAL A 108 -15.87 5.49 5.20
N LYS A 109 -14.96 5.06 6.08
CA LYS A 109 -13.51 5.13 5.91
C LYS A 109 -12.98 3.86 5.24
N ASN A 110 -13.31 2.71 5.81
CA ASN A 110 -12.77 1.42 5.39
C ASN A 110 -13.64 0.24 5.83
N VAL A 111 -13.46 -0.90 5.18
CA VAL A 111 -13.85 -2.22 5.70
C VAL A 111 -12.60 -2.91 6.24
N ASN A 112 -12.61 -3.26 7.53
CA ASN A 112 -11.50 -3.94 8.15
C ASN A 112 -11.75 -5.44 8.17
N TYR A 113 -10.70 -6.20 7.94
CA TYR A 113 -10.69 -7.65 8.11
C TYR A 113 -9.67 -8.03 9.18
N ARG A 114 -10.11 -8.87 10.11
CA ARG A 114 -9.25 -9.50 11.11
C ARG A 114 -9.38 -11.01 10.99
N ALA A 115 -8.31 -11.64 10.49
CA ALA A 115 -8.22 -13.10 10.41
C ALA A 115 -8.43 -13.75 11.77
N ALA A 116 -9.14 -14.88 11.82
CA ALA A 116 -9.28 -15.65 13.05
C ALA A 116 -7.91 -16.20 13.51
N PRO A 117 -7.62 -16.24 14.83
CA PRO A 117 -6.37 -16.80 15.34
C PRO A 117 -6.10 -18.24 14.87
N GLU A 118 -7.15 -19.05 14.76
CA GLU A 118 -7.10 -20.44 14.31
C GLU A 118 -6.63 -20.56 12.86
N PHE A 119 -7.14 -19.70 11.97
CA PHE A 119 -6.72 -19.66 10.57
C PHE A 119 -5.25 -19.24 10.43
N VAL A 120 -4.80 -18.26 11.22
CA VAL A 120 -3.37 -17.89 11.27
C VAL A 120 -2.52 -19.06 11.77
N LYS A 121 -3.00 -19.85 12.74
CA LYS A 121 -2.30 -21.03 13.25
C LYS A 121 -2.16 -22.11 12.18
N GLU A 122 -3.21 -22.41 11.41
CA GLU A 122 -3.17 -23.38 10.31
C GLU A 122 -2.16 -22.96 9.23
N VAL A 123 -2.18 -21.69 8.81
CA VAL A 123 -1.22 -21.17 7.82
C VAL A 123 0.23 -21.28 8.32
N LYS A 124 0.48 -21.02 9.61
CA LYS A 124 1.81 -21.19 10.21
C LYS A 124 2.29 -22.64 10.15
N LEU A 125 1.41 -23.58 10.50
CA LEU A 125 1.74 -25.01 10.47
C LEU A 125 2.15 -25.46 9.07
N GLU A 126 1.46 -25.00 8.02
CA GLU A 126 1.81 -25.30 6.63
C GLU A 126 3.04 -24.55 6.14
N THR A 127 3.24 -23.29 6.56
CA THR A 127 4.28 -22.42 5.96
C THR A 127 5.63 -22.54 6.65
N ASP A 128 5.67 -22.56 7.98
CA ASP A 128 6.91 -22.40 8.75
C ASP A 128 7.90 -23.56 8.50
N GLN A 129 7.40 -24.73 8.12
CA GLN A 129 8.20 -25.92 7.78
C GLN A 129 8.98 -25.76 6.47
N TYR A 130 8.45 -24.97 5.53
CA TYR A 130 8.95 -24.86 4.15
C TYR A 130 9.37 -23.42 3.80
N LEU A 131 9.44 -22.53 4.79
CA LEU A 131 9.78 -21.13 4.59
C LEU A 131 11.29 -20.97 4.44
N GLU A 132 11.74 -20.66 3.23
CA GLU A 132 13.17 -20.57 2.91
C GLU A 132 13.65 -19.13 2.78
N ARG A 133 14.88 -18.88 3.23
CA ARG A 133 15.53 -17.59 3.00
C ARG A 133 16.13 -17.54 1.60
N ASP A 134 15.87 -16.45 0.89
CA ASP A 134 16.62 -16.11 -0.30
C ASP A 134 18.06 -15.70 0.04
N MET A 135 19.04 -16.38 -0.55
CA MET A 135 20.45 -16.23 -0.21
C MET A 135 21.10 -14.95 -0.81
N GLY A 136 20.32 -14.09 -1.48
CA GLY A 136 20.76 -12.81 -2.04
C GLY A 136 21.12 -11.72 -1.02
N GLY A 137 21.26 -12.05 0.26
CA GLY A 137 21.63 -11.11 1.32
C GLY A 137 20.48 -10.21 1.79
N VAL A 138 20.83 -9.06 2.39
CA VAL A 138 19.86 -8.05 2.83
C VAL A 138 19.62 -7.05 1.70
N LYS A 139 18.37 -6.90 1.27
CA LYS A 139 17.98 -5.81 0.38
C LYS A 139 18.07 -4.49 1.15
N ARG A 140 19.11 -3.71 0.86
CA ARG A 140 19.38 -2.42 1.51
C ARG A 140 18.39 -1.35 1.05
N VAL A 141 18.14 -0.36 1.90
CA VAL A 141 17.44 0.86 1.50
C VAL A 141 18.38 1.62 0.58
N LEU A 142 17.91 1.97 -0.62
CA LEU A 142 18.63 2.88 -1.51
C LEU A 142 18.68 4.25 -0.83
N LYS A 143 19.88 4.68 -0.44
CA LYS A 143 20.13 6.02 0.07
C LYS A 143 20.67 6.87 -1.08
N SER A 144 20.00 7.99 -1.36
CA SER A 144 20.59 9.02 -2.20
C SER A 144 21.82 9.56 -1.48
N ASN A 145 22.94 9.61 -2.19
CA ASN A 145 24.16 10.25 -1.69
C ASN A 145 24.14 11.78 -1.87
N TYR A 146 23.09 12.30 -2.52
CA TYR A 146 22.95 13.71 -2.86
C TYR A 146 22.04 14.47 -1.91
N THR A 147 22.38 15.72 -1.60
CA THR A 147 21.50 16.65 -0.87
C THR A 147 20.27 17.00 -1.71
N ARG A 148 19.26 17.64 -1.10
CA ARG A 148 18.04 18.03 -1.81
C ARG A 148 18.36 18.98 -2.98
N GLU A 149 19.25 19.94 -2.75
CA GLU A 149 19.68 20.93 -3.74
C GLU A 149 20.40 20.27 -4.92
N GLU A 150 21.30 19.32 -4.63
CA GLU A 150 22.02 18.55 -5.66
C GLU A 150 21.06 17.70 -6.50
N ARG A 151 20.06 17.07 -5.87
CA ARG A 151 19.04 16.29 -6.59
C ARG A 151 18.22 17.16 -7.54
N ILE A 152 17.83 18.37 -7.10
CA ILE A 152 17.12 19.34 -7.92
C ILE A 152 18.00 19.79 -9.10
N ALA A 153 19.25 20.16 -8.84
CA ALA A 153 20.17 20.62 -9.87
C ALA A 153 20.41 19.54 -10.95
N ARG A 154 20.60 18.28 -10.53
CA ARG A 154 20.76 17.14 -11.45
C ARG A 154 19.50 16.90 -12.28
N ALA A 155 18.32 16.97 -11.66
CA ALA A 155 17.06 16.82 -12.38
C ALA A 155 16.85 17.93 -13.41
N LEU A 156 17.19 19.18 -13.07
CA LEU A 156 17.12 20.31 -14.00
C LEU A 156 18.00 20.11 -15.23
N GLN A 157 19.21 19.56 -15.08
CA GLN A 157 20.08 19.27 -16.23
C GLN A 157 19.44 18.27 -17.21
N VAL A 158 18.73 17.26 -16.70
CA VAL A 158 18.01 16.29 -17.54
C VAL A 158 16.80 16.94 -18.20
N ILE A 159 16.05 17.75 -17.45
CA ILE A 159 14.89 18.49 -17.97
C ILE A 159 15.33 19.48 -19.07
N GLU A 160 16.46 20.18 -18.91
CA GLU A 160 16.97 21.10 -19.93
C GLU A 160 17.36 20.39 -21.23
N LYS A 161 17.83 19.14 -21.12
CA LYS A 161 18.20 18.33 -22.28
C LYS A 161 16.99 17.66 -22.96
N ASN A 162 16.06 17.13 -22.17
CA ASN A 162 14.99 16.25 -22.64
C ASN A 162 13.60 16.90 -22.62
N GLY A 163 13.46 18.11 -22.07
CA GLY A 163 12.21 18.83 -21.85
C GLY A 163 11.47 18.42 -20.57
N PHE A 164 11.63 17.19 -20.10
CA PHE A 164 10.99 16.66 -18.90
C PHE A 164 11.82 15.56 -18.24
N ILE A 165 11.42 15.16 -17.03
CA ILE A 165 11.94 13.98 -16.34
C ILE A 165 10.77 13.14 -15.81
N SER A 166 10.85 11.81 -15.97
CA SER A 166 9.88 10.90 -15.38
C SER A 166 10.25 10.55 -13.93
N LEU A 167 9.29 9.98 -13.19
CA LEU A 167 9.54 9.51 -11.83
C LEU A 167 10.65 8.43 -11.78
N ASP A 168 10.68 7.54 -12.78
CA ASP A 168 11.68 6.48 -12.84
C ASP A 168 13.07 7.05 -13.18
N ASP A 169 13.15 8.00 -14.12
CA ASP A 169 14.40 8.67 -14.47
C ASP A 169 14.97 9.42 -13.26
N TYR A 170 14.14 10.15 -12.52
CA TYR A 170 14.56 10.86 -11.31
C TYR A 170 15.03 9.90 -10.21
N ALA A 171 14.31 8.78 -10.01
CA ALA A 171 14.68 7.77 -9.04
C ALA A 171 16.04 7.12 -9.37
N GLN A 172 16.27 6.80 -10.65
CA GLN A 172 17.55 6.26 -11.12
C GLN A 172 18.67 7.28 -11.03
N LEU A 173 18.45 8.52 -11.47
CA LEU A 173 19.43 9.61 -11.47
C LEU A 173 20.00 9.91 -10.08
N ASN A 174 19.14 9.77 -9.05
CA ASN A 174 19.47 10.06 -7.66
C ASN A 174 19.65 8.81 -6.79
N ASN A 175 19.69 7.62 -7.39
CA ASN A 175 19.90 6.34 -6.72
C ASN A 175 18.99 6.13 -5.50
N MET A 176 17.68 6.33 -5.70
CA MET A 176 16.67 6.20 -4.65
C MET A 176 15.52 5.32 -5.12
N SER A 177 14.75 4.78 -4.16
CA SER A 177 13.56 4.01 -4.50
C SER A 177 12.49 4.90 -5.15
N ARG A 178 11.65 4.33 -6.00
CA ARG A 178 10.53 5.04 -6.66
C ARG A 178 9.60 5.74 -5.67
N THR A 179 9.36 5.13 -4.50
CA THR A 179 8.52 5.72 -3.43
C THR A 179 9.18 6.97 -2.84
N VAL A 180 10.46 6.88 -2.46
CA VAL A 180 11.23 8.02 -1.94
C VAL A 180 11.33 9.14 -2.98
N ALA A 181 11.57 8.79 -4.25
CA ALA A 181 11.57 9.74 -5.36
C ALA A 181 10.24 10.45 -5.51
N SER A 182 9.12 9.74 -5.36
CA SER A 182 7.79 10.32 -5.47
C SER A 182 7.49 11.30 -4.34
N GLU A 183 7.90 10.99 -3.11
CA GLU A 183 7.75 11.88 -1.95
C GLU A 183 8.66 13.11 -2.08
N ASP A 184 9.92 12.92 -2.48
CA ASP A 184 10.89 14.00 -2.70
C ASP A 184 10.40 14.95 -3.80
N LEU A 185 9.98 14.42 -4.95
CA LEU A 185 9.42 15.21 -6.05
C LEU A 185 8.13 15.93 -5.66
N LYS A 186 7.27 15.31 -4.82
CA LYS A 186 6.09 15.98 -4.28
C LYS A 186 6.50 17.18 -3.42
N GLY A 187 7.42 16.99 -2.48
CA GLY A 187 7.93 18.08 -1.65
C GLY A 187 8.69 19.16 -2.44
N ILE A 188 9.32 18.82 -3.56
CA ILE A 188 9.92 19.77 -4.50
C ILE A 188 8.84 20.56 -5.23
N THR A 189 7.75 19.93 -5.68
CA THR A 189 6.69 20.64 -6.42
C THR A 189 5.75 21.46 -5.55
N ASP A 190 5.58 21.04 -4.29
CA ASP A 190 4.72 21.74 -3.31
C ASP A 190 5.35 23.06 -2.85
N ASP A 191 6.69 23.20 -2.97
CA ASP A 191 7.40 24.44 -2.71
C ASP A 191 7.20 25.46 -3.86
N PRO A 192 6.57 26.63 -3.60
CA PRO A 192 6.34 27.64 -4.63
C PRO A 192 7.62 28.22 -5.25
N GLN A 193 8.74 28.21 -4.51
CA GLN A 193 10.04 28.74 -4.95
C GLN A 193 10.87 27.71 -5.74
N SER A 194 10.37 26.48 -5.84
CA SER A 194 11.08 25.41 -6.53
C SER A 194 11.09 25.60 -8.05
N PRO A 195 12.25 25.37 -8.70
CA PRO A 195 12.41 25.53 -10.15
C PRO A 195 11.75 24.39 -10.96
N ILE A 196 11.15 23.40 -10.30
CA ILE A 196 10.49 22.26 -10.95
C ILE A 196 9.00 22.29 -10.62
N CYS A 197 8.16 22.05 -11.63
CA CYS A 197 6.73 21.81 -11.47
C CYS A 197 6.35 20.46 -12.09
N SER A 198 5.13 19.99 -11.84
CA SER A 198 4.62 18.76 -12.44
C SER A 198 3.50 19.02 -13.43
N HIS A 199 3.49 18.27 -14.53
CA HIS A 199 2.44 18.28 -15.53
C HIS A 199 1.80 16.89 -15.67
N GLY A 200 0.52 16.83 -16.00
CA GLY A 200 -0.22 15.56 -16.15
C GLY A 200 -0.76 14.99 -14.83
N ARG A 201 -1.31 13.77 -14.91
CA ARG A 201 -1.96 13.06 -13.78
C ARG A 201 -1.62 11.57 -13.79
N HIS A 202 -1.61 10.97 -12.61
CA HIS A 202 -1.41 9.53 -12.40
C HIS A 202 -0.17 8.99 -13.13
N SER A 203 -0.34 8.02 -14.03
CA SER A 203 0.70 7.38 -14.83
C SER A 203 1.37 8.32 -15.84
N HIS A 204 0.72 9.41 -16.21
CA HIS A 204 1.24 10.40 -17.17
C HIS A 204 1.82 11.64 -16.48
N LYS A 205 2.04 11.57 -15.16
CA LYS A 205 2.66 12.67 -14.41
C LYS A 205 4.16 12.74 -14.73
N VAL A 206 4.59 13.89 -15.25
CA VAL A 206 6.00 14.21 -15.56
C VAL A 206 6.40 15.51 -14.85
N TRP A 207 7.70 15.72 -14.67
CA TRP A 207 8.24 16.92 -14.06
C TRP A 207 9.02 17.73 -15.08
N VAL A 208 8.76 19.04 -15.10
CA VAL A 208 9.31 19.99 -16.06
C VAL A 208 9.84 21.22 -15.33
N LYS A 209 10.61 22.04 -16.04
CA LYS A 209 11.11 23.31 -15.51
C LYS A 209 9.92 24.24 -15.32
N ARG A 210 9.84 24.90 -14.16
CA ARG A 210 8.84 25.93 -13.91
C ARG A 210 9.20 27.14 -14.78
N GLU A 211 8.26 27.55 -15.63
CA GLU A 211 8.39 28.81 -16.36
C GLU A 211 8.25 29.96 -15.35
N ALA A 212 9.14 30.96 -15.47
CA ALA A 212 9.18 32.14 -14.61
C ALA A 212 8.04 33.11 -14.93
#